data_AF-A0A9D8GGG6-F1
#
_entry.id   AF-A0A9D8GGG6-F1
#
_cell.length_a   1.000
_cell.length_b   1.000
_cell.length_c   1.000
_cell.angle_alpha   90.00
_cell.angle_beta   90.00
_cell.angle_gamma   90.00
#
_symmetry.space_group_name_H-M   'P 1'
#
loop_
_entity.id
_entity.type
_entity.pdbx_description
1 polymer ?
#
loop_
_entity_poly.entity_id
_entity_poly.type
_entity_poly.pdbx_seq_one_letter_code
_entity_poly.pdbx_strand_id
1 'polypeptide(L)'
;MGLFELRQRSRTALATLLGASAIAYFGYHAVQGDRGIEEWFRLCGQLEALQKRQVLNRTRIAALEHRVNLLREEALDRDLLDERARAVLGLARPDEIIILGR
;
A
#
# COMPACT_ATOMS: atom_id res chain seq x y z
N MET A 1 18.79 -62.54 -34.44
CA MET A 1 19.22 -61.58 -33.40
C MET A 1 18.83 -60.19 -33.90
N GLY A 2 17.60 -59.72 -33.66
CA GLY A 2 17.14 -58.46 -34.29
C GLY A 2 15.74 -57.96 -33.89
N LEU A 3 14.80 -58.85 -33.54
CA LEU A 3 13.44 -58.44 -33.16
C LEU A 3 13.36 -57.82 -31.76
N PHE A 4 14.21 -58.27 -30.83
CA PHE A 4 14.25 -57.72 -29.46
C PHE A 4 14.86 -56.31 -29.41
N GLU A 5 15.86 -56.02 -30.24
CA GLU A 5 16.53 -54.71 -30.26
C GLU A 5 15.63 -53.60 -30.81
N LEU A 6 14.82 -53.88 -31.84
CA LEU A 6 13.84 -52.93 -32.36
C LEU A 6 12.77 -52.60 -31.31
N ARG A 7 12.31 -53.62 -30.55
CA ARG A 7 11.30 -53.44 -29.50
C ARG A 7 11.87 -52.73 -28.26
N GLN A 8 13.16 -52.91 -27.96
CA GLN A 8 13.86 -52.21 -26.89
C GLN A 8 14.10 -50.74 -27.26
N ARG A 9 14.59 -50.45 -28.47
CA ARG A 9 14.80 -49.08 -28.97
C ARG A 9 13.51 -48.29 -29.06
N SER A 10 12.41 -48.91 -29.49
CA SER A 10 11.12 -48.23 -29.57
C SER A 10 10.56 -47.86 -28.21
N ARG A 11 10.71 -48.72 -27.19
CA ARG A 11 10.34 -48.40 -25.79
C ARG A 11 11.14 -47.24 -25.23
N THR A 12 12.45 -47.21 -25.45
CA THR A 12 13.29 -46.10 -24.97
C THR A 12 12.94 -44.79 -25.67
N ALA A 13 12.75 -44.81 -27.00
CA ALA A 13 12.33 -43.63 -27.74
C ALA A 13 10.96 -43.11 -27.27
N LEU A 14 10.00 -44.00 -27.02
CA LEU A 14 8.69 -43.64 -26.48
C LEU A 14 8.81 -43.02 -25.08
N ALA A 15 9.64 -43.61 -24.21
CA ALA A 15 9.89 -43.11 -22.87
C ALA A 15 10.55 -41.73 -22.89
N THR A 16 11.52 -41.50 -23.78
CA THR A 16 12.15 -40.19 -23.96
C THR A 16 11.15 -39.14 -24.46
N LEU A 17 10.31 -39.49 -25.44
CA LEU A 17 9.27 -38.59 -25.95
C LEU A 17 8.24 -38.24 -24.87
N LEU A 18 7.78 -39.23 -24.10
CA LEU A 18 6.87 -39.00 -22.98
C LEU A 18 7.51 -38.15 -21.88
N GLY A 19 8.77 -38.41 -21.54
CA GLY A 19 9.52 -37.60 -20.58
C GLY A 19 9.70 -36.15 -21.04
N ALA A 20 10.09 -35.95 -22.30
CA ALA A 20 10.22 -34.62 -22.89
C ALA A 20 8.87 -33.87 -22.93
N SER A 21 7.79 -34.57 -23.26
CA SER A 21 6.43 -34.01 -23.26
C SER A 21 5.98 -33.62 -21.85
N ALA A 22 6.27 -34.44 -20.84
CA ALA A 22 5.98 -34.13 -19.45
C ALA A 22 6.78 -32.91 -18.97
N ILE A 23 8.07 -32.82 -19.27
CA ILE A 23 8.91 -31.66 -18.94
C ILE A 23 8.36 -30.39 -19.61
N ALA A 24 7.98 -30.47 -20.89
CA ALA A 24 7.40 -29.34 -21.61
C ALA A 24 6.06 -28.90 -21.00
N TYR A 25 5.18 -29.85 -20.65
CA TYR A 25 3.89 -29.58 -20.01
C TYR A 25 4.08 -28.93 -18.63
N PHE A 26 4.90 -29.52 -17.77
CA PHE A 26 5.16 -28.96 -16.44
C PHE A 26 5.92 -27.63 -16.51
N GLY A 27 6.86 -27.47 -17.45
CA GLY A 27 7.55 -26.21 -17.68
C GLY A 27 6.61 -25.11 -18.16
N TYR A 28 5.72 -25.41 -19.10
CA TYR A 28 4.69 -24.48 -19.57
C TYR A 28 3.72 -24.09 -18.44
N HIS A 29 3.22 -25.08 -17.70
CA HIS A 29 2.32 -24.83 -16.55
C HIS A 29 3.02 -24.18 -15.36
N ALA A 30 4.35 -24.29 -15.21
CA ALA A 30 5.10 -23.54 -14.21
C ALA A 30 5.18 -22.03 -14.56
N VAL A 31 5.16 -21.71 -15.85
CA VAL A 31 5.15 -20.32 -16.35
C VAL A 31 3.73 -19.74 -16.37
N GLN A 32 2.72 -20.53 -16.77
CA GLN A 32 1.33 -20.07 -16.92
C GLN A 32 0.38 -20.40 -15.77
N GLY A 33 0.78 -21.21 -14.81
CA GLY A 33 -0.05 -21.49 -13.64
C GLY A 33 -0.16 -20.25 -12.75
N ASP A 34 -1.32 -20.06 -12.11
CA ASP A 34 -1.69 -18.97 -11.17
C ASP A 34 -0.70 -18.67 -10.01
N ARG A 35 0.39 -19.42 -9.88
CA ARG A 35 1.47 -19.23 -8.90
C ARG A 35 2.86 -19.06 -9.54
N GLY A 36 2.89 -18.79 -10.84
CA GLY A 36 4.11 -18.55 -11.59
C GLY A 36 4.85 -17.32 -11.08
N ILE A 37 6.13 -17.25 -11.42
CA ILE A 37 7.10 -16.20 -11.04
C ILE A 37 6.52 -14.79 -11.23
N GLU A 38 5.64 -14.59 -12.20
CA GLU A 38 4.94 -13.33 -12.48
C GLU A 38 4.03 -12.84 -11.33
N GLU A 39 3.22 -13.72 -10.74
CA GLU A 39 2.38 -13.36 -9.59
C GLU A 39 3.23 -13.06 -8.35
N TRP A 40 4.36 -13.75 -8.19
CA TRP A 40 5.32 -13.45 -7.13
C TRP A 40 5.94 -12.06 -7.32
N PHE A 41 6.35 -11.69 -8.53
CA PHE A 41 6.82 -10.33 -8.84
C PHE A 41 5.73 -9.27 -8.61
N ARG A 42 4.49 -9.55 -9.02
CA ARG A 42 3.35 -8.64 -8.81
C ARG A 42 3.07 -8.42 -7.33
N LEU A 43 3.07 -9.50 -6.53
CA LEU A 43 2.85 -9.43 -5.09
C LEU A 43 3.98 -8.68 -4.37
N CYS A 44 5.24 -8.94 -4.74
CA CYS A 44 6.39 -8.21 -4.22
C CYS A 44 6.31 -6.70 -4.53
N GLY A 45 5.92 -6.34 -5.76
CA GLY A 45 5.72 -4.93 -6.13
C GLY A 45 4.59 -4.27 -5.34
N GLN A 46 3.48 -4.97 -5.10
CA GLN A 46 2.38 -4.45 -4.28
C GLN A 46 2.78 -4.26 -2.82
N LEU A 47 3.56 -5.19 -2.24
CA LEU A 47 4.10 -5.07 -0.88
C LEU A 47 4.98 -3.82 -0.72
N GLU A 48 5.88 -3.57 -1.68
CA GLU A 48 6.75 -2.39 -1.64
C GLU A 48 5.94 -1.08 -1.73
N ALA A 49 4.93 -1.05 -2.60
CA ALA A 49 4.04 0.11 -2.72
C ALA A 49 3.22 0.36 -1.44
N LEU A 50 2.72 -0.69 -0.80
CA LEU A 50 2.00 -0.62 0.48
C LEU A 50 2.91 -0.11 1.61
N GLN A 51 4.14 -0.60 1.70
CA GLN A 51 5.12 -0.14 2.69
C GLN A 51 5.44 1.36 2.51
N LYS A 52 5.65 1.81 1.26
CA LYS A 52 5.85 3.24 0.96
C LYS A 52 4.67 4.11 1.41
N ARG A 53 3.44 3.65 1.19
CA ARG A 53 2.23 4.35 1.66
C ARG A 53 2.12 4.39 3.18
N GLN A 54 2.50 3.31 3.85
CA GLN A 54 2.49 3.23 5.31
C GLN A 54 3.48 4.23 5.93
N VAL A 55 4.68 4.34 5.38
CA VAL A 55 5.70 5.32 5.83
C VAL A 55 5.18 6.74 5.64
N LEU A 56 4.68 7.07 4.45
CA LEU A 56 4.10 8.40 4.14
C LEU A 56 2.99 8.79 5.12
N ASN A 57 2.09 7.86 5.44
CA ASN A 57 1.01 8.11 6.39
C ASN A 57 1.53 8.31 7.81
N ARG A 58 2.53 7.54 8.26
CA ARG A 58 3.17 7.76 9.57
C ARG A 58 3.83 9.14 9.65
N THR A 59 4.51 9.58 8.60
CA THR A 59 5.11 10.92 8.58
C THR A 59 4.06 12.03 8.66
N ARG A 60 2.92 11.85 7.98
CA ARG A 60 1.78 12.79 8.07
C ARG A 60 1.17 12.83 9.46
N ILE A 61 0.97 11.67 10.08
CA ILE A 61 0.44 11.57 11.45
C ILE A 61 1.40 12.27 12.41
N ALA A 62 2.70 11.99 12.35
CA ALA A 62 3.69 12.64 13.22
C ALA A 62 3.72 14.16 13.03
N ALA A 63 3.59 14.66 11.79
CA ALA A 63 3.52 16.09 11.52
C ALA A 63 2.23 16.74 12.07
N LEU A 64 1.09 16.03 12.00
CA LEU A 64 -0.17 16.48 12.58
C LEU A 64 -0.13 16.44 14.10
N GLU A 65 0.42 15.39 14.70
CA GLU A 65 0.63 15.28 16.15
C GLU A 65 1.52 16.42 16.66
N HIS A 66 2.62 16.72 15.96
CA HIS A 66 3.46 17.86 16.28
C HIS A 66 2.70 19.18 16.21
N ARG A 67 1.90 19.41 15.15
CA ARG A 67 1.04 20.61 15.04
C ARG A 67 0.01 20.70 16.16
N VAL A 68 -0.65 19.60 16.51
CA VAL A 68 -1.61 19.54 17.62
C VAL A 68 -0.91 19.79 18.95
N ASN A 69 0.30 19.28 19.13
CA ASN A 69 1.07 19.49 20.35
C ASN A 69 1.50 20.95 20.49
N LEU A 70 1.93 21.60 19.40
CA LEU A 70 2.20 23.05 19.37
C LEU A 70 0.94 23.89 19.68
N LEU A 71 -0.25 23.42 19.30
CA LEU A 71 -1.52 24.05 19.68
C LEU A 71 -1.92 23.78 21.15
N ARG A 72 -1.29 22.80 21.81
CA ARG A 72 -1.60 22.39 23.19
C ARG A 72 -0.57 22.84 24.22
N GLU A 73 0.70 23.00 23.86
CA GLU A 73 1.80 23.12 24.84
C GLU A 73 1.87 24.48 25.55
N GLU A 74 1.28 25.54 25.02
CA GLU A 74 1.37 26.86 25.67
C GLU A 74 0.03 27.47 26.10
N ALA A 75 -0.97 27.60 25.24
CA ALA A 75 -2.10 28.47 25.60
C ALA A 75 -3.29 28.29 24.65
N LEU A 76 -4.12 27.29 24.92
CA LEU A 76 -5.55 27.53 24.70
C LEU A 76 -6.10 28.11 26.00
N ASP A 77 -5.59 29.31 26.33
CA ASP A 77 -6.12 30.08 27.44
C ASP A 77 -7.61 30.28 27.16
N ARG A 78 -8.44 29.79 28.08
CA ARG A 78 -9.89 29.80 27.94
C ARG A 78 -10.41 31.23 27.72
N ASP A 79 -9.66 32.20 28.21
CA ASP A 79 -9.92 33.62 28.02
C ASP A 79 -9.63 34.09 26.57
N LEU A 80 -8.57 33.59 25.92
CA LEU A 80 -8.29 33.86 24.50
C LEU A 80 -9.32 33.21 23.56
N LEU A 81 -9.82 32.02 23.91
CA LEU A 81 -10.96 31.41 23.20
C LEU A 81 -12.24 32.23 23.36
N ASP A 82 -12.50 32.76 24.56
CA ASP A 82 -13.69 33.55 24.85
C ASP A 82 -13.62 34.94 24.18
N GLU A 83 -12.43 35.56 24.11
CA GLU A 83 -12.18 36.78 23.34
C GLU A 83 -12.37 36.56 21.84
N ARG A 84 -11.81 35.47 21.28
CA ARG A 84 -11.98 35.17 19.86
C ARG A 84 -13.43 34.80 19.53
N ALA A 85 -14.12 34.10 20.43
CA ALA A 85 -15.54 33.80 20.30
C ALA A 85 -16.40 35.06 20.33
N ARG A 86 -16.16 36.00 21.27
CA ARG A 86 -16.87 37.29 21.31
C ARG A 86 -16.57 38.16 20.10
N ALA A 87 -15.33 38.21 19.63
CA ALA A 87 -14.93 38.98 18.45
C ALA A 87 -15.54 38.44 17.16
N VAL A 88 -15.72 37.12 17.02
CA VAL A 88 -16.30 36.48 15.83
C VAL A 88 -17.83 36.43 15.88
N LEU A 89 -18.43 36.28 17.07
CA LEU A 89 -19.88 36.17 17.25
C LEU A 89 -20.57 37.53 17.46
N GLY A 90 -19.84 38.64 17.56
CA GLY A 90 -20.42 39.98 17.65
C GLY A 90 -21.25 40.21 18.93
N LEU A 91 -20.93 39.52 20.02
CA LEU A 91 -21.53 39.75 21.34
C LEU A 91 -20.92 40.98 22.00
N ALA A 92 -21.20 42.15 21.42
CA ALA A 92 -21.18 43.39 22.17
C ALA A 92 -22.31 43.33 23.21
N ARG A 93 -22.02 43.71 24.47
CA ARG A 93 -23.10 43.98 25.42
C ARG A 93 -23.98 45.10 24.86
N PRO A 94 -25.28 45.15 25.20
CA PRO A 94 -26.21 46.15 24.68
C PRO A 94 -25.81 47.63 24.93
N ASP A 95 -24.71 47.86 25.67
CA ASP A 95 -24.36 49.13 26.29
C ASP A 95 -23.04 49.74 25.77
N GLU A 96 -22.34 49.11 24.82
CA GLU A 96 -21.07 49.64 24.27
C GLU A 96 -21.25 50.34 22.91
N ILE A 97 -20.93 51.64 22.89
CA ILE A 97 -20.94 52.48 21.70
C ILE A 97 -19.60 52.33 20.95
N ILE A 98 -19.64 51.72 19.77
CA ILE A 98 -18.49 51.67 18.86
C ILE A 98 -18.40 53.00 18.11
N ILE A 99 -17.41 53.84 18.46
CA ILE A 99 -17.05 55.03 17.69
C ILE A 99 -16.06 54.59 16.61
N LEU A 100 -16.55 54.37 15.39
CA LEU A 100 -15.71 54.29 14.19
C LEU A 100 -15.37 55.72 13.74
N GLY A 101 -14.22 56.20 14.21
CA GLY A 101 -13.61 57.44 13.71
C GLY A 101 -13.15 57.25 12.27
N ARG A 102 -13.47 58.25 11.43
CA ARG A 102 -12.96 58.39 10.06
C ARG A 102 -11.48 58.76 10.06
#